data_AF-A0A8D8LJ64-F1
#
_entry.id   AF-A0A8D8LJ64-F1
#
_cell.length_a   1.000
_cell.length_b   1.000
_cell.length_c   1.000
_cell.angle_alpha   90.00
_cell.angle_beta   90.00
_cell.angle_gamma   90.00
#
_symmetry.space_group_name_H-M   'P 1'
#
loop_
_entity.id
_entity.type
_entity.pdbx_description
1 polymer ?
#
loop_
_entity_poly.entity_id
_entity_poly.type
_entity_poly.pdbx_seq_one_letter_code
_entity_poly.pdbx_strand_id
1 'polypeptide(L)'
;MKKTLDADLQTVIHDAVKIANKIRRRALKSRIFSELCESMDSKYTCLLYHSKVRWLSRGKVLARLYQLKEELMVLNLFCKKTMRSAVMRSDDDWRAKLAYLADIFRYLNGVNTQLQGPSENVITCTDKLTVFKDKITFWITNLNAGRTEKMFPLFIILCVCVC
;
A
#
# COMPACT_ATOMS: atom_id res chain seq x y z
N MET A 1 0.54 -26.36 5.05
CA MET A 1 0.27 -25.25 5.99
C MET A 1 -0.07 -23.99 5.19
N LYS A 2 -1.36 -23.65 5.04
CA LYS A 2 -1.75 -22.36 4.43
C LYS A 2 -1.45 -21.26 5.45
N LYS A 3 -0.35 -20.53 5.26
CA LYS A 3 -0.11 -19.29 5.99
C LYS A 3 -1.03 -18.23 5.39
N THR A 4 -2.21 -18.08 5.98
CA THR A 4 -3.16 -17.04 5.60
C THR A 4 -2.69 -15.74 6.23
N LEU A 5 -2.72 -14.64 5.46
CA LEU A 5 -2.50 -13.30 6.00
C LEU A 5 -3.48 -13.05 7.15
N ASP A 6 -3.00 -12.42 8.20
CA ASP A 6 -3.78 -12.05 9.37
C ASP A 6 -5.10 -11.34 9.00
N ALA A 7 -6.17 -11.61 9.75
CA ALA A 7 -7.52 -11.15 9.44
C ALA A 7 -7.64 -9.62 9.46
N ASP A 8 -6.88 -8.94 10.32
CA ASP A 8 -6.87 -7.49 10.40
C ASP A 8 -6.21 -6.90 9.15
N LEU A 9 -5.07 -7.44 8.74
CA LEU A 9 -4.37 -7.02 7.53
C LEU A 9 -5.22 -7.25 6.28
N GLN A 10 -5.97 -8.36 6.20
CA GLN A 10 -6.92 -8.59 5.10
C GLN A 10 -8.02 -7.53 5.06
N THR A 11 -8.54 -7.14 6.23
CA THR A 11 -9.56 -6.09 6.33
C THR A 11 -9.01 -4.75 5.82
N VAL A 12 -7.79 -4.38 6.21
CA VAL A 12 -7.11 -3.17 5.72
C VAL A 12 -6.98 -3.18 4.19
N ILE A 13 -6.55 -4.28 3.59
CA ILE A 13 -6.44 -4.41 2.13
C ILE A 13 -7.81 -4.21 1.47
N HIS A 14 -8.83 -4.89 1.98
CA HIS A 14 -10.18 -4.84 1.41
C HIS A 14 -10.76 -3.43 1.47
N ASP A 15 -10.62 -2.76 2.62
CA ASP A 15 -11.12 -1.40 2.81
C ASP A 15 -10.39 -0.39 1.94
N ALA A 16 -9.06 -0.48 1.87
CA ALA A 16 -8.26 0.36 1.00
C ALA A 16 -8.67 0.26 -0.48
N VAL A 17 -8.87 -0.97 -0.97
CA VAL A 17 -9.36 -1.22 -2.35
C VAL A 17 -10.77 -0.68 -2.54
N LYS A 18 -11.67 -0.88 -1.57
CA LYS A 18 -13.05 -0.39 -1.62
C LYS A 18 -13.10 1.13 -1.68
N ILE A 19 -12.24 1.81 -0.92
CA ILE A 19 -12.08 3.26 -0.94
C ILE A 19 -11.64 3.74 -2.33
N ALA A 20 -10.55 3.18 -2.85
CA ALA A 20 -10.00 3.59 -4.14
C ALA A 20 -11.01 3.40 -5.27
N ASN A 21 -11.68 2.25 -5.30
CA ASN A 21 -12.71 1.96 -6.29
C ASN A 21 -13.94 2.87 -6.13
N LYS A 22 -14.35 3.24 -4.92
CA LYS A 22 -15.50 4.13 -4.69
C LYS A 22 -15.29 5.53 -5.24
N ILE A 23 -14.06 6.07 -5.12
CA ILE A 23 -13.68 7.35 -5.72
C ILE A 23 -13.62 7.21 -7.24
N ARG A 24 -12.87 6.21 -7.73
CA ARG A 24 -12.63 6.06 -9.16
C ARG A 24 -13.85 5.70 -9.99
N ARG A 25 -14.81 4.95 -9.43
CA ARG A 25 -16.01 4.52 -10.15
C ARG A 25 -16.97 5.67 -10.47
N ARG A 26 -16.90 6.79 -9.76
CA ARG A 26 -17.83 7.93 -9.95
C ARG A 26 -17.09 9.08 -10.61
N ALA A 27 -17.45 9.43 -11.85
CA ALA A 27 -16.79 10.47 -12.63
C ALA A 27 -16.61 11.79 -11.87
N LEU A 28 -17.68 12.30 -11.25
CA LEU A 28 -17.62 13.53 -10.45
C LEU A 28 -16.64 13.42 -9.27
N LYS A 29 -16.61 12.29 -8.55
CA LYS A 29 -15.68 12.10 -7.43
C LYS A 29 -14.25 11.97 -7.90
N SER A 30 -14.01 11.33 -9.04
CA SER A 30 -12.68 11.25 -9.63
C SER A 30 -12.19 12.63 -10.06
N ARG A 31 -13.05 13.47 -10.67
CA ARG A 31 -12.67 14.82 -11.11
C ARG A 31 -12.36 15.73 -9.92
N ILE A 32 -13.26 15.80 -8.93
CA ILE A 32 -13.05 16.59 -7.70
C ILE A 32 -11.77 16.14 -6.99
N PHE A 33 -11.53 14.84 -6.91
CA PHE A 33 -10.31 14.33 -6.28
C PHE A 33 -9.05 14.72 -7.06
N SER A 34 -9.11 14.72 -8.39
CA SER A 34 -7.96 15.15 -9.22
C SER A 34 -7.65 16.63 -9.08
N GLU A 35 -8.66 17.50 -9.11
CA GLU A 35 -8.49 18.93 -8.85
C GLU A 35 -7.93 19.18 -7.44
N LEU A 36 -8.41 18.42 -6.44
CA LEU A 36 -7.88 18.50 -5.08
C LEU A 36 -6.41 18.10 -5.03
N CYS A 37 -6.02 16.98 -5.64
CA CYS A 37 -4.62 16.56 -5.70
C CYS A 37 -3.73 17.59 -6.39
N GLU A 38 -4.19 18.23 -7.47
CA GLU A 38 -3.44 19.27 -8.16
C GLU A 38 -3.26 20.51 -7.27
N SER A 39 -4.32 20.95 -6.59
CA SER A 39 -4.25 22.09 -5.66
C SER A 39 -3.35 21.83 -4.44
N MET A 40 -3.15 20.57 -4.06
CA MET A 40 -2.29 20.16 -2.94
C MET A 40 -0.87 19.79 -3.38
N ASP A 41 -0.51 20.02 -4.65
CA ASP A 41 0.78 19.65 -5.24
C ASP A 41 1.15 18.16 -5.02
N SER A 42 0.14 17.30 -5.09
CA SER A 42 0.31 15.87 -4.84
C SER A 42 1.10 15.21 -5.96
N LYS A 43 1.98 14.28 -5.59
CA LYS A 43 2.72 13.43 -6.55
C LYS A 43 1.83 12.70 -7.56
N TYR A 44 0.60 12.36 -7.19
CA TYR A 44 -0.37 11.75 -8.08
C TYR A 44 -1.66 12.53 -8.06
N THR A 45 -2.25 12.73 -9.24
CA THR A 45 -3.56 13.38 -9.37
C THR A 45 -4.73 12.40 -9.24
N CYS A 46 -4.46 11.09 -9.11
CA CYS A 46 -5.53 10.11 -9.24
C CYS A 46 -5.21 8.72 -8.67
N LEU A 47 -6.20 8.08 -8.03
CA LEU A 47 -6.07 6.72 -7.48
C LEU A 47 -6.02 5.64 -8.57
N LEU A 48 -5.64 4.42 -8.21
CA LEU A 48 -5.71 3.29 -9.15
C LEU A 48 -7.04 2.55 -8.99
N TYR A 49 -7.67 2.20 -10.11
CA TYR A 49 -8.84 1.33 -10.11
C TYR A 49 -8.39 -0.13 -10.08
N HIS A 50 -8.92 -0.91 -9.14
CA HIS A 50 -8.63 -2.35 -9.03
C HIS A 50 -9.80 -3.18 -9.54
N SER A 51 -9.63 -3.84 -10.69
CA SER A 51 -10.41 -5.02 -11.08
C SER A 51 -9.76 -6.25 -10.45
N LYS A 52 -10.54 -7.22 -9.96
CA LYS A 52 -10.12 -8.42 -9.17
C LYS A 52 -9.03 -9.33 -9.78
N VAL A 53 -8.43 -8.96 -10.91
CA VAL A 53 -7.69 -9.85 -11.83
C VAL A 53 -6.22 -10.05 -11.42
N ARG A 54 -5.58 -9.19 -10.62
CA ARG A 54 -4.15 -9.38 -10.23
C ARG A 54 -3.82 -8.89 -8.83
N TRP A 55 -3.33 -9.76 -7.95
CA TRP A 55 -2.88 -9.41 -6.59
C TRP A 55 -1.78 -8.34 -6.58
N LEU A 56 -0.88 -8.33 -7.58
CA LEU A 56 0.17 -7.33 -7.75
C LEU A 56 -0.38 -5.89 -7.88
N SER A 57 -1.55 -5.74 -8.52
CA SER A 57 -2.20 -4.44 -8.67
C SER A 57 -2.76 -3.91 -7.35
N ARG A 58 -3.06 -4.79 -6.38
CA ARG A 58 -3.46 -4.35 -5.03
C ARG A 58 -2.33 -3.60 -4.36
N GLY A 59 -1.10 -4.11 -4.43
CA GLY A 59 0.08 -3.42 -3.90
C GLY A 59 0.23 -1.98 -4.37
N LYS A 60 0.08 -1.75 -5.69
CA LYS A 60 0.14 -0.41 -6.27
C LYS A 60 -1.00 0.50 -5.78
N VAL A 61 -2.21 -0.07 -5.63
CA VAL A 61 -3.37 0.65 -5.08
C VAL A 61 -3.11 1.07 -3.64
N LEU A 62 -2.62 0.17 -2.78
CA LEU A 62 -2.30 0.47 -1.38
C LEU A 62 -1.24 1.58 -1.28
N ALA A 63 -0.14 1.47 -2.02
CA ALA A 63 0.93 2.46 -2.00
C ALA A 63 0.46 3.83 -2.48
N ARG A 64 -0.36 3.89 -3.54
CA ARG A 64 -0.90 5.17 -4.02
C ARG A 64 -1.95 5.75 -3.06
N LEU A 65 -2.79 4.91 -2.49
CA LEU A 65 -3.77 5.33 -1.49
C LEU A 65 -3.09 5.93 -0.26
N TYR A 66 -2.02 5.29 0.21
CA TYR A 66 -1.22 5.79 1.34
C TYR A 66 -0.56 7.14 1.02
N GLN A 67 0.01 7.29 -0.18
CA GLN A 67 0.61 8.56 -0.60
C GLN A 67 -0.42 9.69 -0.71
N LEU A 68 -1.66 9.37 -1.07
CA LEU A 68 -2.74 10.35 -1.20
C LEU A 68 -3.64 10.46 0.06
N LYS A 69 -3.14 10.02 1.23
CA LYS A 69 -3.95 9.95 2.45
C LYS A 69 -4.44 11.33 2.92
N GLU A 70 -3.66 12.39 2.70
CA GLU A 70 -4.03 13.75 3.13
C GLU A 70 -5.16 14.32 2.26
N GLU A 71 -5.06 14.16 0.95
CA GLU A 71 -6.06 14.53 -0.03
C GLU A 71 -7.36 13.74 0.21
N LEU A 72 -7.24 12.47 0.58
CA LEU A 72 -8.39 11.64 0.95
C LEU A 72 -9.09 12.14 2.22
N MET A 73 -8.31 12.61 3.20
CA MET A 73 -8.87 13.23 4.40
C MET A 73 -9.61 14.53 4.07
N VAL A 74 -9.00 15.40 3.25
CA VAL A 74 -9.59 16.66 2.82
C VAL A 74 -10.86 16.43 1.99
N LEU A 75 -10.83 15.51 1.02
CA LEU A 75 -12.02 15.13 0.24
C LEU A 75 -13.15 14.65 1.16
N ASN A 76 -12.82 13.89 2.20
CA ASN A 76 -13.80 13.37 3.13
C ASN A 76 -14.43 14.47 4.01
N LEU A 77 -13.66 15.49 4.38
CA LEU A 77 -14.18 16.70 5.08
C LEU A 77 -15.20 17.44 4.22
N PHE A 78 -14.85 17.73 2.95
CA PHE A 78 -15.71 18.49 2.05
C PHE A 78 -16.96 17.74 1.63
N CYS A 79 -16.88 16.41 1.44
CA CYS A 79 -17.99 15.65 0.90
C CYS A 79 -18.94 15.00 1.94
N LYS A 80 -18.70 15.18 3.26
CA LYS A 80 -19.45 14.72 4.47
C LYS A 80 -20.10 13.30 4.51
N LYS A 81 -20.05 12.50 3.45
CA LYS A 81 -20.66 11.15 3.31
C LYS A 81 -19.92 10.29 2.26
N THR A 82 -18.72 10.69 1.80
CA THR A 82 -18.03 9.97 0.72
C THR A 82 -17.45 8.64 1.19
N MET A 83 -17.00 8.53 2.44
CA MET A 83 -16.52 7.28 3.03
C MET A 83 -17.10 7.11 4.43
N ARG A 84 -17.33 5.87 4.89
CA ARG A 84 -17.46 5.62 6.33
C ARG A 84 -16.09 5.96 6.91
N SER A 85 -16.02 7.12 7.55
CA SER A 85 -14.83 7.95 7.69
C SER A 85 -14.02 7.73 8.96
N ALA A 86 -14.43 6.78 9.81
CA ALA A 86 -13.73 6.55 11.07
C ALA A 86 -12.33 5.97 10.86
N VAL A 87 -12.17 5.07 9.88
CA VAL A 87 -10.95 4.26 9.72
C VAL A 87 -9.76 5.07 9.19
N MET A 88 -9.96 6.00 8.25
CA MET A 88 -8.85 6.78 7.71
C MET A 88 -8.38 7.90 8.64
N ARG A 89 -9.26 8.43 9.50
CA ARG A 89 -9.03 9.73 10.17
C ARG A 89 -8.63 9.64 11.63
N SER A 90 -8.82 8.49 12.27
CA SER A 90 -8.64 8.35 13.73
C SER A 90 -7.92 7.07 14.14
N ASP A 91 -7.57 6.21 13.18
CA ASP A 91 -6.96 4.92 13.46
C ASP A 91 -5.53 4.89 12.92
N ASP A 92 -4.58 5.32 13.77
CA ASP A 92 -3.16 5.27 13.46
C ASP A 92 -2.68 3.83 13.24
N ASP A 93 -3.31 2.86 13.90
CA ASP A 93 -3.04 1.44 13.68
C ASP A 93 -3.45 1.00 12.27
N TRP A 94 -4.63 1.42 11.78
CA TRP A 94 -5.02 1.15 10.39
C TRP A 94 -4.04 1.76 9.39
N ARG A 95 -3.59 3.00 9.62
CA ARG A 95 -2.59 3.67 8.76
C ARG A 95 -1.25 2.96 8.77
N ALA A 96 -0.81 2.51 9.94
CA ALA A 96 0.42 1.75 10.11
C ALA A 96 0.34 0.42 9.37
N LYS A 97 -0.76 -0.32 9.53
CA LYS A 97 -1.04 -1.55 8.78
C LYS A 97 -1.06 -1.31 7.27
N LEU A 98 -1.68 -0.23 6.79
CA LEU A 98 -1.68 0.13 5.37
C LEU A 98 -0.27 0.43 4.85
N ALA A 99 0.53 1.19 5.61
CA ALA A 99 1.91 1.54 5.27
C ALA A 99 2.80 0.29 5.17
N TYR A 100 2.71 -0.59 6.17
CA TYR A 100 3.40 -1.87 6.20
C TYR A 100 3.03 -2.74 4.99
N LEU A 101 1.73 -2.86 4.70
CA LEU A 101 1.27 -3.61 3.53
C LEU A 101 1.80 -3.00 2.23
N ALA A 102 1.75 -1.67 2.08
CA ALA A 102 2.30 -1.01 0.90
C ALA A 102 3.80 -1.31 0.70
N ASP A 103 4.60 -1.33 1.76
CA ASP A 103 6.01 -1.70 1.71
C ASP A 103 6.23 -3.17 1.33
N ILE A 104 5.55 -4.11 1.99
CA ILE A 104 5.66 -5.55 1.70
C ILE A 104 5.28 -5.85 0.25
N PHE A 105 4.15 -5.29 -0.21
CA PHE A 105 3.70 -5.46 -1.58
C PHE A 105 4.67 -4.83 -2.59
N ARG A 106 5.35 -3.72 -2.25
CA ARG A 106 6.40 -3.14 -3.11
C ARG A 106 7.52 -4.15 -3.35
N TYR A 107 8.00 -4.81 -2.30
CA TYR A 107 9.07 -5.81 -2.43
C TYR A 107 8.63 -7.03 -3.22
N LEU A 108 7.43 -7.56 -2.93
CA LEU A 108 6.86 -8.69 -3.67
C LEU A 108 6.68 -8.36 -5.16
N ASN A 109 6.18 -7.17 -5.47
CA ASN A 109 6.04 -6.70 -6.85
C ASN A 109 7.40 -6.55 -7.54
N GLY A 110 8.42 -6.09 -6.82
CA GLY A 110 9.78 -5.97 -7.33
C GLY A 110 10.35 -7.31 -7.76
N VAL A 111 10.33 -8.31 -6.86
CA VAL A 111 10.78 -9.67 -7.16
C VAL A 111 9.96 -10.26 -8.31
N ASN A 112 8.63 -10.16 -8.27
CA ASN A 112 7.78 -10.68 -9.34
C ASN A 112 8.11 -10.06 -10.72
N THR A 113 8.40 -8.75 -10.77
CA THR A 113 8.79 -8.09 -12.03
C THR A 113 10.14 -8.61 -12.51
N GLN A 114 11.10 -8.81 -11.61
CA GLN A 114 12.40 -9.39 -11.94
C GLN A 114 12.31 -10.84 -12.44
N LEU A 115 11.31 -11.61 -12.01
CA LEU A 115 11.07 -12.98 -12.46
C LEU A 115 10.36 -13.04 -13.83
N GLN A 116 9.72 -11.96 -14.27
CA GLN A 116 9.02 -11.87 -15.56
C GLN A 116 9.87 -11.19 -16.65
N GLY A 117 11.18 -11.04 -16.41
CA GLY A 117 12.10 -10.45 -17.38
C GLY A 117 12.25 -11.31 -18.63
N PRO A 118 12.51 -10.71 -19.81
CA PRO A 118 12.62 -11.43 -21.08
C PRO A 118 13.81 -12.41 -21.15
N SER A 119 14.77 -12.31 -20.22
CA SER A 119 15.99 -13.12 -20.16
C SER A 119 16.05 -14.06 -18.95
N GLU A 120 14.92 -14.33 -18.30
CA GLU A 120 14.87 -15.16 -17.10
C GLU A 120 14.84 -16.65 -17.41
N ASN A 121 15.58 -17.43 -16.64
CA ASN A 121 15.54 -18.89 -16.65
C ASN A 121 15.35 -19.44 -15.23
N VAL A 122 15.18 -20.75 -15.11
CA VAL A 122 14.90 -21.40 -13.82
C VAL A 122 15.99 -21.13 -12.78
N ILE A 123 17.26 -21.06 -13.21
CA ILE A 123 18.40 -20.83 -12.30
C ILE A 123 18.34 -19.38 -11.78
N THR A 124 18.25 -18.39 -12.68
CA THR A 124 18.19 -16.97 -12.28
C THR A 124 16.96 -16.66 -11.43
N CYS A 125 15.83 -17.29 -11.74
CA CYS A 125 14.62 -17.19 -10.92
C CYS A 125 14.82 -17.76 -9.52
N THR A 126 15.48 -18.92 -9.42
CA THR A 126 15.76 -19.58 -8.15
C THR A 126 16.70 -18.74 -7.28
N ASP A 127 17.73 -18.15 -7.89
CA ASP A 127 18.67 -17.26 -7.19
C ASP A 127 17.94 -16.04 -6.63
N LYS A 128 17.12 -15.37 -7.44
CA LYS A 128 16.31 -14.20 -7.00
C LYS A 128 15.37 -14.54 -5.86
N LEU A 129 14.71 -15.69 -5.91
CA LEU A 129 13.83 -16.15 -4.85
C LEU A 129 14.61 -16.47 -3.57
N THR A 130 15.81 -17.05 -3.70
CA THR A 130 16.70 -17.34 -2.57
C THR A 130 17.18 -16.05 -1.91
N VAL A 131 17.70 -15.10 -2.69
CA VAL A 131 18.10 -13.77 -2.19
C VAL A 131 16.93 -13.06 -1.50
N PHE A 132 15.71 -13.17 -2.04
CA PHE A 132 14.55 -12.59 -1.39
C PHE A 132 14.19 -13.25 -0.06
N LYS A 133 14.29 -14.59 0.04
CA LYS A 133 14.11 -15.32 1.31
C LYS A 133 15.15 -14.90 2.33
N ASP A 134 16.41 -14.81 1.94
CA ASP A 134 17.50 -14.38 2.83
C ASP A 134 17.26 -12.96 3.34
N LYS A 135 16.76 -12.08 2.47
CA LYS A 135 16.36 -10.72 2.86
C LYS A 135 15.24 -10.72 3.91
N ILE A 136 14.24 -11.59 3.77
CA ILE A 136 13.17 -11.74 4.78
C ILE A 136 13.75 -12.24 6.11
N THR A 137 14.61 -13.26 6.07
CA THR A 137 15.28 -13.78 7.27
C THR A 137 16.08 -12.69 7.97
N PHE A 138 16.85 -11.91 7.20
CA PHE A 138 17.60 -10.76 7.71
C PHE A 138 16.68 -9.70 8.35
N TRP A 139 15.52 -9.41 7.76
CA TRP A 139 14.55 -8.51 8.36
C TRP A 139 14.02 -9.04 9.69
N ILE A 140 13.66 -10.33 9.77
CA ILE A 140 13.21 -10.96 11.01
C ILE A 140 14.29 -10.86 12.10
N THR A 141 15.54 -11.18 11.79
CA THR A 141 16.65 -11.07 12.75
C THR A 141 16.82 -9.66 13.29
N ASN A 142 16.70 -8.65 12.42
CA ASN A 142 16.82 -7.26 12.85
C ASN A 142 15.62 -6.76 13.64
N LEU A 143 14.40 -7.19 13.31
CA LEU A 143 13.20 -6.91 14.10
C LEU A 143 13.35 -7.48 15.52
N ASN A 144 13.85 -8.71 15.65
CA ASN A 144 14.14 -9.31 16.96
C ASN A 144 15.24 -8.56 17.74
N ALA A 145 16.15 -7.88 17.04
CA ALA A 145 17.19 -7.04 17.62
C ALA A 145 16.74 -5.58 17.82
N GLY A 146 15.46 -5.24 17.59
CA GLY A 146 14.93 -3.88 17.73
C GLY A 146 15.37 -2.88 16.63
N ARG A 147 16.05 -3.34 15.59
CA ARG A 147 16.56 -2.48 14.51
C ARG A 147 15.54 -2.43 13.37
N THR A 148 14.80 -1.34 13.22
CA THR A 148 13.74 -1.21 12.20
C THR A 148 14.07 -0.29 11.03
N GLU A 149 15.11 0.54 11.16
CA GLU A 149 15.25 1.86 10.52
C GLU A 149 15.32 1.91 8.97
N LYS A 150 15.34 0.78 8.26
CA LYS A 150 15.47 0.77 6.78
C LYS A 150 14.62 -0.28 6.07
N MET A 151 13.77 -1.02 6.78
CA MET A 151 13.03 -2.14 6.17
C MET A 151 11.71 -1.71 5.56
N PHE A 152 10.98 -0.84 6.25
CA PHE A 152 9.62 -0.45 5.91
C PHE A 152 9.53 1.08 5.87
N PRO A 153 10.04 1.73 4.80
CA PRO A 153 10.15 3.18 4.77
C PRO A 153 8.81 3.90 4.96
N LEU A 154 7.70 3.39 4.41
CA LEU A 154 6.39 4.03 4.62
C LEU A 154 5.90 3.84 6.06
N PHE A 155 6.11 2.64 6.63
CA PHE A 155 5.73 2.36 8.02
C PHE A 155 6.54 3.22 9.00
N ILE A 156 7.85 3.33 8.78
CA ILE A 156 8.76 4.09 9.66
C ILE A 156 8.45 5.59 9.60
N ILE A 157 8.18 6.15 8.42
CA ILE A 157 7.79 7.56 8.29
C ILE A 157 6.55 7.86 9.15
N LEU A 158 5.56 6.96 9.18
CA LEU A 158 4.40 7.15 10.05
C LEU A 158 4.78 7.13 11.53
N CYS A 159 5.59 6.16 11.97
CA CYS A 159 6.01 6.05 13.37
C CYS A 159 6.81 7.26 13.86
N VAL A 160 7.59 7.90 12.98
CA VAL A 160 8.38 9.11 13.33
C VAL A 160 7.50 10.37 13.37
N CYS A 161 6.39 10.41 12.61
CA CYS A 161 5.48 11.57 12.61
C CYS A 161 4.39 11.54 13.70
N VAL A 162 4.25 10.42 14.44
CA VAL A 162 3.24 10.24 15.51
C VAL A 162 3.87 10.35 16.92
N CYS A 163 5.19 10.51 17.02
CA CYS A 163 5.91 10.88 18.24
C CYS A 163 6.30 12.35 18.21
#